data_AF-A0A2K3KVN8-F1
#
_entry.id   AF-A0A2K3KVN8-F1
#
_cell.length_a   1.000
_cell.length_b   1.000
_cell.length_c   1.000
_cell.angle_alpha   90.00
_cell.angle_beta   90.00
_cell.angle_gamma   90.00
#
_symmetry.space_group_name_H-M   'P 1'
#
loop_
_entity.id
_entity.type
_entity.pdbx_description
1 polymer ?
#
loop_
_entity_poly.entity_id
_entity_poly.type
_entity_poly.pdbx_seq_one_letter_code
_entity_poly.pdbx_strand_id
1 'polypeptide(L)'
;MVVCCLKLILNGRMIRSMSILVNGSPTADFNVGRGLRQGDPLSPFLFLIVAEGLAGLMRKAVELGKFKGYSINDDIQFQILQFADDT
;
A
#
# COMPACT_ATOMS: atom_id res chain seq x y z
N MET A 1 -0.57 12.25 20.48
CA MET A 1 -1.45 11.76 19.39
C MET A 1 -1.59 12.86 18.36
N VAL A 2 -0.93 12.71 17.21
CA VAL A 2 -1.08 13.64 16.07
C VAL A 2 -2.34 13.20 15.32
N VAL A 3 -3.44 13.94 15.46
CA VAL A 3 -4.67 13.69 14.70
C VAL A 3 -4.52 14.39 13.36
N CYS A 4 -4.72 13.68 12.25
CA CYS A 4 -4.47 14.21 10.91
C CYS A 4 -5.79 14.29 10.14
N CYS A 5 -6.12 15.47 9.59
CA CYS A 5 -7.33 15.65 8.81
C CYS A 5 -7.04 15.31 7.34
N LEU A 6 -7.59 14.21 6.85
CA LEU A 6 -7.44 13.79 5.46
C LEU A 6 -8.56 14.42 4.59
N LYS A 7 -8.19 15.16 3.54
CA LYS A 7 -9.13 15.66 2.53
C LYS A 7 -8.94 14.87 1.22
N LEU A 8 -9.65 13.74 1.07
CA LEU A 8 -9.64 12.99 -0.19
C LEU A 8 -10.68 13.57 -1.16
N ILE A 9 -10.25 14.19 -2.26
CA ILE A 9 -11.14 14.57 -3.37
C ILE A 9 -11.08 13.44 -4.42
N LEU A 10 -12.15 12.64 -4.47
CA LEU A 10 -12.34 11.59 -5.47
C LEU A 10 -12.92 12.19 -6.77
N ASN A 11 -12.08 12.86 -7.59
CA ASN A 11 -12.47 13.30 -8.94
C ASN A 11 -11.22 13.50 -9.83
N GLY A 12 -10.51 12.42 -10.14
CA GLY A 12 -9.59 12.33 -11.29
C GLY A 12 -8.32 13.19 -11.30
N ARG A 13 -8.12 14.11 -10.35
CA ARG A 13 -6.90 14.94 -10.22
C ARG A 13 -6.28 14.73 -8.85
N MET A 14 -5.22 13.93 -8.78
CA MET A 14 -4.53 13.57 -7.54
C MET A 14 -3.67 14.73 -7.02
N ILE A 15 -4.29 15.79 -6.52
CA ILE A 15 -3.65 16.74 -5.61
C ILE A 15 -4.07 16.31 -4.21
N ARG A 16 -3.18 15.62 -3.48
CA ARG A 16 -3.43 15.17 -2.11
C ARG A 16 -2.85 16.22 -1.15
N SER A 17 -3.66 17.19 -0.76
CA SER A 17 -3.31 18.14 0.31
C SER A 17 -3.68 17.55 1.67
N MET A 18 -2.81 17.68 2.66
CA MET A 18 -3.06 17.23 4.03
C MET A 18 -2.47 18.19 5.07
N SER A 19 -3.08 18.24 6.25
CA SER A 19 -2.56 18.92 7.44
C SER A 19 -2.58 17.99 8.65
N ILE A 20 -1.61 18.16 9.55
CA ILE A 20 -1.50 17.46 10.82
C ILE A 20 -1.93 18.39 11.95
N LEU A 21 -2.58 17.86 12.99
CA LEU A 21 -2.86 18.63 14.21
C LEU A 21 -1.66 18.51 15.16
N VAL A 22 -1.03 19.65 15.45
CA VAL A 22 0.01 19.79 16.47
C VAL A 22 -0.60 20.52 17.66
N ASN A 23 -0.69 19.85 18.81
CA ASN A 23 -1.34 20.39 20.03
C ASN A 23 -2.79 20.86 19.80
N GLY A 24 -3.53 20.17 18.92
CA GLY A 24 -4.92 20.51 18.59
C GLY A 24 -5.08 21.61 17.54
N SER A 25 -3.99 22.21 17.06
CA SER A 25 -4.03 23.21 15.99
C SER A 25 -3.52 22.63 14.66
N PRO A 26 -4.19 22.90 13.53
CA PRO A 26 -3.76 22.41 12.23
C PRO A 26 -2.50 23.13 11.75
N THR A 27 -1.58 22.36 11.15
CA THR A 27 -0.47 22.92 10.38
C THR A 27 -0.96 23.48 9.05
N ALA A 28 -0.07 24.22 8.37
CA ALA A 28 -0.26 24.48 6.95
C ALA A 28 -0.41 23.17 6.18
N ASP A 29 -1.24 23.24 5.15
CA ASP A 29 -1.45 22.18 4.19
C ASP A 29 -0.15 21.88 3.42
N PHE A 30 0.14 20.61 3.22
CA PHE A 30 1.27 20.14 2.43
C PHE A 30 0.83 19.05 1.46
N ASN A 31 1.54 18.96 0.33
CA ASN A 31 1.30 17.90 -0.65
C ASN A 31 1.85 16.57 -0.12
N VAL A 32 0.97 15.58 -0.04
CA VAL A 32 1.34 14.21 0.35
C VAL A 32 2.01 13.52 -0.83
N GLY A 33 3.19 12.95 -0.58
CA GLY A 33 3.92 12.11 -1.53
C GLY A 33 3.34 10.70 -1.66
N ARG A 34 4.19 9.74 -2.01
CA ARG A 34 3.82 8.30 -2.02
C ARG A 34 3.77 7.75 -0.60
N GLY A 35 2.84 6.83 -0.35
CA GLY A 35 2.73 6.12 0.93
C GLY A 35 1.29 6.10 1.47
N LEU A 36 1.08 5.26 2.48
CA LEU A 36 -0.14 5.20 3.28
C LEU A 36 0.11 5.86 4.64
N ARG A 37 -0.94 6.41 5.27
CA ARG A 37 -0.80 7.04 6.59
C ARG A 37 -0.66 5.93 7.65
N GLN A 38 0.43 5.96 8.41
CA GLN A 38 0.59 5.09 9.57
C GLN A 38 -0.43 5.49 10.65
N GLY A 39 -1.11 4.50 11.25
CA GLY A 39 -2.18 4.75 12.21
C GLY A 39 -3.51 5.19 11.57
N ASP A 40 -3.65 5.11 10.24
CA ASP A 40 -4.97 5.15 9.62
C ASP A 40 -5.68 3.80 9.77
N PRO A 41 -6.88 3.74 10.35
CA PRO A 41 -7.66 2.50 10.36
C PRO A 41 -7.89 1.90 8.96
N LEU A 42 -7.82 2.70 7.89
CA LEU A 42 -7.97 2.20 6.51
C LEU A 42 -6.67 1.68 5.86
N SER A 43 -5.49 2.09 6.34
CA SER A 43 -4.21 1.69 5.74
C SER A 43 -4.00 0.17 5.68
N PRO A 44 -4.31 -0.62 6.74
CA PRO A 44 -4.18 -2.08 6.69
C PRO A 44 -5.03 -2.71 5.59
N PHE A 45 -6.26 -2.22 5.40
CA PHE A 45 -7.16 -2.75 4.37
C PHE A 45 -6.66 -2.42 2.96
N LEU A 46 -6.18 -1.19 2.74
CA LEU A 46 -5.60 -0.79 1.46
C LEU A 46 -4.34 -1.59 1.13
N PHE A 47 -3.51 -1.90 2.13
CA PHE A 47 -2.34 -2.77 1.96
C PHE A 47 -2.74 -4.16 1.48
N LEU A 48 -3.77 -4.78 2.09
CA LEU A 48 -4.26 -6.10 1.68
C LEU A 48 -4.77 -6.14 0.25
N ILE A 49 -5.52 -5.10 -0.19
CA ILE A 49 -6.01 -5.01 -1.56
C ILE A 49 -4.85 -5.01 -2.56
N VAL A 50 -3.82 -4.20 -2.28
CA VAL A 50 -2.63 -4.12 -3.14
C VAL A 50 -1.86 -5.44 -3.14
N ALA A 51 -1.69 -6.06 -1.97
CA ALA A 51 -0.97 -7.33 -1.82
C ALA A 51 -1.63 -8.47 -2.62
N GLU A 52 -2.97 -8.60 -2.54
CA GLU A 52 -3.73 -9.60 -3.30
C GLU A 52 -3.68 -9.32 -4.81
N GLY A 53 -3.81 -8.05 -5.20
CA GLY A 53 -3.67 -7.64 -6.60
C GLY A 53 -2.29 -8.01 -7.17
N LEU A 54 -1.23 -7.75 -6.40
CA LEU A 54 0.14 -8.12 -6.78
C LEU A 54 0.33 -9.64 -6.86
N ALA A 55 -0.23 -10.40 -5.91
CA ALA A 55 -0.21 -11.87 -5.96
C ALA A 55 -0.93 -12.42 -7.21
N GLY A 56 -2.09 -11.82 -7.57
CA GLY A 56 -2.79 -12.12 -8.82
C GLY A 56 -1.94 -11.88 -10.07
N LEU A 57 -1.25 -10.74 -10.14
CA LEU A 57 -0.37 -10.42 -11.26
C LEU A 57 0.83 -11.37 -11.35
N MET A 58 1.41 -11.76 -10.21
CA MET A 58 2.51 -12.73 -10.19
C MET A 58 2.09 -14.12 -10.65
N ARG A 59 0.91 -14.60 -10.24
CA ARG A 59 0.33 -15.85 -10.76
C ARG A 59 0.23 -15.83 -12.28
N LYS A 60 -0.33 -14.75 -12.83
CA LYS A 60 -0.45 -14.57 -14.28
C LYS A 60 0.92 -14.52 -14.97
N ALA A 61 1.91 -13.88 -14.35
CA ALA A 61 3.27 -13.83 -14.91
C ALA A 61 3.91 -15.22 -14.98
N VAL A 62 3.67 -16.08 -13.99
CA VAL A 62 4.12 -17.48 -13.98
C VAL A 62 3.41 -18.31 -15.04
N GLU A 63 2.09 -18.20 -15.14
CA GLU A 63 1.28 -18.88 -16.16
C GLU A 63 1.73 -18.52 -17.58
N LEU A 64 2.08 -17.26 -17.81
CA LEU A 64 2.60 -16.76 -19.10
C LEU A 64 4.09 -17.11 -19.33
N GLY A 65 4.74 -17.84 -18.42
CA GLY A 65 6.16 -18.17 -18.49
C GLY A 65 7.08 -16.95 -18.42
N LYS A 66 6.57 -15.81 -17.95
CA LYS A 66 7.34 -14.55 -17.77
C LYS A 66 8.10 -14.51 -16.46
N PHE A 67 7.70 -15.34 -15.50
CA PHE A 67 8.37 -15.49 -14.22
C PHE A 67 8.46 -16.97 -13.87
N LYS A 68 9.58 -17.39 -13.28
CA LYS A 68 9.74 -18.73 -12.72
C LYS A 68 9.81 -18.60 -11.20
N GLY A 69 8.85 -19.23 -10.51
CA GLY A 69 8.83 -19.25 -9.04
C GLY A 69 10.02 -20.02 -8.45
N TYR A 70 10.12 -19.94 -7.12
CA TYR A 70 11.06 -20.73 -6.34
C TYR A 70 10.42 -22.05 -5.89
N SER A 71 11.12 -23.16 -6.07
CA SER A 71 10.68 -24.51 -5.68
C SER A 71 11.67 -25.06 -4.67
N ILE A 72 11.17 -25.52 -3.52
CA ILE A 72 12.01 -26.21 -2.52
C ILE A 72 12.15 -27.70 -2.88
N ASN A 73 11.05 -28.27 -3.38
CA ASN A 73 10.88 -29.62 -3.87
C ASN A 73 9.80 -29.59 -4.96
N ASP A 74 9.46 -30.72 -5.57
CA ASP A 74 8.44 -30.80 -6.64
C ASP A 74 7.03 -30.41 -6.17
N ASP A 75 6.77 -30.46 -4.86
CA ASP A 75 5.45 -30.20 -4.27
C ASP A 75 5.23 -28.75 -3.82
N ILE A 76 6.29 -28.03 -3.45
CA ILE A 76 6.18 -26.69 -2.84
C ILE A 76 6.78 -25.65 -3.78
N GLN A 77 5.90 -24.88 -4.41
CA GLN A 77 6.25 -23.75 -5.27
C GLN A 77 5.72 -22.42 -4.71
N PHE A 78 6.62 -21.46 -4.55
CA PHE A 78 6.32 -20.09 -4.17
C PHE A 78 6.61 -19.14 -5.33
N GLN A 79 5.71 -18.20 -5.58
CA GLN A 79 5.83 -17.23 -6.67
C GLN A 79 6.13 -15.83 -6.15
N ILE A 80 5.71 -15.54 -4.92
CA ILE A 80 5.92 -14.28 -4.24
C ILE A 80 5.84 -14.50 -2.71
N LEU A 81 6.64 -13.76 -1.95
CA LEU A 81 6.58 -13.65 -0.50
C LEU A 81 6.47 -12.16 -0.17
N GLN A 82 5.48 -11.76 0.61
CA GLN A 82 5.22 -10.35 0.93
C GLN A 82 5.15 -10.16 2.44
N PHE A 83 5.85 -9.15 2.94
CA PHE A 83 5.76 -8.69 4.32
C PHE A 83 5.39 -7.21 4.32
N ALA A 84 4.59 -6.78 5.30
CA ALA A 84 4.19 -5.39 5.43
C ALA A 84 5.32 -4.49 5.95
N ASP A 85 6.24 -5.06 6.73
CA ASP A 85 7.19 -4.33 7.56
C ASP A 85 8.66 -4.56 7.17
N ASP A 86 8.96 -5.43 6.19
CA ASP A 86 10.36 -5.71 5.82
C ASP A 86 10.99 -4.49 5.13
N THR A 87 11.82 -3.79 5.91
CA THR A 87 13.01 -3.04 5.48
C THR A 87 14.20 -3.49 6.31
#